data_AF-A0A250VV38-F1
#
_entry.id   AF-A0A250VV38-F1
#
_cell.length_a   1.000
_cell.length_b   1.000
_cell.length_c   1.000
_cell.angle_alpha   90.00
_cell.angle_beta   90.00
_cell.angle_gamma   90.00
#
_symmetry.space_group_name_H-M   'P 1'
#
loop_
_entity.id
_entity.type
_entity.pdbx_description
1 polymer ?
#
loop_
_entity_poly.entity_id
_entity_poly.type
_entity_poly.pdbx_seq_one_letter_code
_entity_poly.pdbx_strand_id
1 'polypeptide(L)'
;MYGTSVCHRAFTVVGSDDTVEWVIGRDLLADGLEGPAGEGDIASTRGMFRTERLGRSRVPVHRALFARAPWGWHTEFVLPLMAAAVQDAFPSIPGAGVVSVCALIFTVASFWWINARQGHLKSWEPHSFAAIVHCSMARLRLPLVLHNTGAKPIVVQDLRLTFPDEPASHLPLLWMSSPSRLQPGPGDEPKLPAGFAVAGREAKQLLIEFEAPFSGFVAEPRDYKVQLQVRVGHRKGWRSLLTFTLRAANIIDPDRYTVYSNAPLELTKADRQKADAALLELLDKQEDLSAPGERKRRDSSNDEGDTGTNL
;
A
#
# COMPACT_ATOMS: atom_id res chain seq x y z
N MET A 1 14.34 -14.75 -19.14
CA MET A 1 13.62 -14.50 -17.87
C MET A 1 14.02 -15.58 -16.90
N TYR A 2 14.92 -15.29 -15.95
CA TYR A 2 15.19 -16.21 -14.85
C TYR A 2 14.24 -15.84 -13.71
N GLY A 3 13.29 -16.72 -13.39
CA GLY A 3 12.46 -16.58 -12.21
C GLY A 3 13.25 -17.03 -10.99
N THR A 4 13.55 -16.12 -10.07
CA THR A 4 14.13 -16.47 -8.77
C THR A 4 13.09 -17.25 -7.97
N SER A 5 13.35 -18.55 -7.79
CA SER A 5 12.51 -19.44 -6.99
C SER A 5 12.97 -19.35 -5.54
N VAL A 6 12.02 -19.12 -4.62
CA VAL A 6 12.31 -18.91 -3.19
C VAL A 6 11.65 -20.01 -2.38
N CYS A 7 12.35 -20.50 -1.34
CA CYS A 7 11.86 -21.52 -0.42
C CYS A 7 11.51 -20.89 0.94
N HIS A 8 10.28 -21.13 1.39
CA HIS A 8 9.83 -20.77 2.74
C HIS A 8 10.01 -21.97 3.66
N ARG A 9 10.61 -21.75 4.83
CA ARG A 9 10.73 -22.79 5.86
C ARG A 9 10.48 -22.22 7.25
N ALA A 10 9.52 -22.81 7.95
CA ALA A 10 9.24 -22.49 9.34
C ALA A 10 10.02 -23.44 10.25
N PHE A 11 10.65 -22.89 11.28
CA PHE A 11 11.31 -23.64 12.34
C PHE A 11 10.63 -23.31 13.67
N THR A 12 10.31 -24.32 14.45
CA THR A 12 9.88 -24.15 15.84
C THR A 12 11.11 -24.07 16.73
N VAL A 13 11.14 -23.09 17.62
CA VAL A 13 12.20 -23.01 18.63
C VAL A 13 11.95 -24.12 19.65
N VAL A 14 12.89 -25.05 19.80
CA VAL A 14 12.76 -26.17 20.75
C VAL A 14 12.51 -25.62 22.17
N GLY A 15 11.31 -25.88 22.70
CA GLY A 15 10.85 -25.43 24.01
C GLY A 15 10.01 -24.15 24.03
N SER A 16 9.62 -23.61 22.87
CA SER A 16 8.64 -22.51 22.72
C SER A 16 7.61 -22.84 21.63
N ASP A 17 6.40 -22.33 21.76
CA ASP A 17 5.38 -22.36 20.71
C ASP A 17 5.63 -21.31 19.61
N ASP A 18 6.71 -20.53 19.75
CA ASP A 18 7.11 -19.54 18.76
C ASP A 18 7.67 -20.21 17.48
N THR A 19 7.13 -19.80 16.34
CA THR A 19 7.61 -20.19 15.01
C THR A 19 8.39 -19.05 14.38
N VAL A 20 9.56 -19.38 13.83
CA VAL A 20 10.39 -18.43 13.06
C VAL A 20 10.39 -18.87 11.61
N GLU A 21 9.92 -17.99 10.74
CA GLU A 21 9.91 -18.23 9.29
C GLU A 21 11.18 -17.67 8.64
N TRP A 22 11.83 -18.50 7.83
CA TRP A 22 12.98 -18.12 7.03
C TRP A 22 12.65 -18.21 5.55
N VAL A 23 13.10 -17.20 4.81
CA VAL A 23 12.99 -17.11 3.36
C VAL A 23 14.39 -17.29 2.80
N ILE A 24 14.63 -18.40 2.10
CA ILE A 24 15.96 -18.78 1.59
C ILE A 24 15.88 -18.94 0.07
N GLY A 25 16.86 -18.39 -0.65
CA GLY A 25 17.00 -18.62 -2.09
C GLY A 25 17.15 -20.11 -2.39
N ARG A 26 16.39 -20.64 -3.36
CA ARG A 26 16.45 -22.06 -3.73
C ARG A 26 17.85 -22.46 -4.22
N ASP A 27 18.52 -21.55 -4.91
CA ASP A 27 19.86 -21.77 -5.46
C ASP A 27 20.90 -21.94 -4.34
N LEU A 28 20.78 -21.14 -3.27
CA LEU A 28 21.62 -21.27 -2.07
C LEU A 28 21.52 -22.65 -1.39
N LEU A 29 20.31 -23.21 -1.40
CA LEU A 29 20.04 -24.56 -0.86
C LEU A 29 20.63 -25.65 -1.75
N ALA A 30 20.56 -25.48 -3.07
CA ALA A 30 21.15 -26.41 -4.04
C ALA A 30 22.68 -26.39 -3.96
N ASP A 31 23.28 -25.21 -3.96
CA ASP A 31 24.73 -25.02 -3.87
C ASP A 31 25.28 -25.57 -2.55
N GLY A 32 24.52 -25.41 -1.45
CA GLY A 32 24.85 -25.95 -0.13
C GLY A 32 24.88 -27.49 -0.04
N LEU A 33 24.21 -28.19 -0.98
CA LEU A 33 24.26 -29.66 -1.07
C LEU A 33 25.52 -30.15 -1.81
N GLU A 34 26.07 -29.33 -2.70
CA GLU A 34 27.25 -29.63 -3.51
C GLU A 34 28.55 -29.19 -2.82
N GLY A 35 28.52 -28.11 -2.03
CA GLY A 35 29.66 -27.57 -1.29
C GLY A 35 29.26 -26.49 -0.29
N PRO A 36 30.22 -25.87 0.43
CA PRO A 36 29.93 -24.73 1.29
C PRO A 36 29.46 -23.53 0.47
N ALA A 37 28.25 -23.03 0.74
CA ALA A 37 27.65 -21.87 0.09
C ALA A 37 27.05 -20.93 1.14
N GLY A 38 27.06 -19.62 0.90
CA GLY A 38 26.50 -18.66 1.84
C GLY A 38 26.15 -17.32 1.22
N GLU A 39 25.11 -16.71 1.76
CA GLU A 39 24.61 -15.39 1.35
C GLU A 39 24.13 -14.65 2.60
N GLY A 40 24.81 -13.55 2.92
CA GLY A 40 24.55 -12.77 4.13
C GLY A 40 24.73 -13.60 5.41
N ASP A 41 23.68 -13.64 6.24
CA ASP A 41 23.67 -14.32 7.54
C ASP A 41 23.43 -15.84 7.43
N ILE A 42 23.33 -16.39 6.22
CA ILE A 42 23.02 -17.80 5.96
C ILE A 42 24.24 -18.48 5.34
N ALA A 43 24.76 -19.51 6.02
CA ALA A 43 25.76 -20.42 5.48
C ALA A 43 25.20 -21.85 5.49
N SER A 44 25.35 -22.56 4.37
CA SER A 44 24.95 -23.94 4.17
C SER A 44 26.18 -24.77 3.83
N THR A 45 26.37 -25.90 4.52
CA THR A 45 27.45 -26.85 4.21
C THR A 45 26.90 -28.27 4.32
N ARG A 46 27.47 -29.17 3.51
CA ARG A 46 27.04 -30.57 3.45
C ARG A 46 27.20 -31.24 4.82
N GLY A 47 26.08 -31.51 5.49
CA GLY A 47 26.01 -32.35 6.68
C GLY A 47 25.85 -31.67 8.05
N MET A 48 25.67 -30.34 8.16
CA MET A 48 25.34 -29.73 9.46
C MET A 48 24.76 -28.30 9.32
N PHE A 49 23.50 -28.09 9.70
CA PHE A 49 23.00 -26.74 10.04
C PHE A 49 23.49 -26.41 11.45
N ARG A 50 24.57 -25.63 11.57
CA ARG A 50 25.10 -25.20 12.87
C ARG A 50 24.60 -23.80 13.18
N THR A 51 23.71 -23.69 14.17
CA THR A 51 23.34 -22.40 14.78
C THR A 51 24.42 -22.01 15.80
N GLU A 52 25.13 -20.91 15.60
CA GLU A 52 25.93 -20.33 16.67
C GLU A 52 25.01 -19.61 17.66
N ARG A 53 24.68 -20.29 18.78
CA ARG A 53 24.13 -19.64 19.98
C ARG A 53 25.28 -19.00 20.76
N LEU A 54 25.33 -17.68 20.83
CA LEU A 54 26.09 -16.98 21.86
C LEU A 54 25.36 -17.09 23.19
N GLY A 55 25.77 -18.06 23.99
CA GLY A 55 25.30 -18.28 25.35
C GLY A 55 25.79 -17.18 26.31
N ARG A 56 24.82 -16.61 27.02
CA ARG A 56 24.87 -16.04 28.38
C ARG A 56 26.19 -16.30 29.12
N SER A 57 27.04 -15.28 29.25
CA SER A 57 28.14 -15.26 30.22
C SER A 57 27.96 -14.10 31.20
N ARG A 58 28.35 -14.39 32.44
CA ARG A 58 28.14 -13.60 33.65
C ARG A 58 28.78 -12.21 33.53
N VAL A 59 28.05 -11.22 34.04
CA VAL A 59 28.51 -9.84 34.24
C VAL A 59 29.54 -9.80 35.37
N PRO A 60 30.70 -9.16 35.17
CA PRO A 60 31.37 -8.44 36.23
C PRO A 60 31.23 -6.93 35.99
N VAL A 61 30.77 -6.26 37.04
CA VAL A 61 30.70 -4.81 37.19
C VAL A 61 32.11 -4.22 37.04
N HIS A 62 32.36 -3.43 35.99
CA HIS A 62 33.49 -2.52 35.94
C HIS A 62 33.01 -1.07 35.72
N ARG A 63 32.91 -0.40 36.87
CA ARG A 63 33.26 1.01 37.13
C ARG A 63 33.92 1.71 35.93
N ALA A 64 33.19 2.65 35.33
CA ALA A 64 33.78 3.70 34.51
C ALA A 64 34.61 4.62 35.40
N LEU A 65 35.95 4.53 35.30
CA LEU A 65 36.88 5.50 35.82
C LEU A 65 37.23 6.47 34.68
N PHE A 66 36.83 7.73 34.87
CA PHE A 66 37.36 8.88 34.14
C PHE A 66 38.89 8.93 34.31
N ALA A 67 39.63 8.59 33.26
CA ALA A 67 41.07 8.82 33.19
C ALA A 67 41.31 10.17 32.49
N ARG A 68 41.55 11.17 33.33
CA ARG A 68 42.07 12.50 33.04
C ARG A 68 43.50 12.35 32.50
N ALA A 69 43.78 12.85 31.30
CA ALA A 69 45.12 12.86 30.72
C ALA A 69 46.09 13.69 31.59
N PRO A 70 47.27 13.16 31.99
CA PRO A 70 48.30 13.97 32.62
C PRO A 70 49.23 14.55 31.55
N TRP A 71 49.29 15.87 31.54
CA TRP A 71 50.29 16.66 30.85
C TRP A 71 51.64 16.50 31.58
N GLY A 72 52.72 16.27 30.84
CA GLY A 72 54.06 16.17 31.41
C GLY A 72 55.10 15.80 30.36
N TRP A 73 55.37 16.70 29.41
CA TRP A 73 56.57 16.61 28.59
C TRP A 73 57.69 17.39 29.29
N HIS A 74 58.77 16.68 29.60
CA HIS A 74 60.02 17.26 30.08
C HIS A 74 60.59 18.21 29.02
N THR A 75 60.74 19.47 29.41
CA THR A 75 61.65 20.45 28.83
C THR A 75 63.08 20.03 29.13
N GLU A 76 63.87 19.67 28.12
CA GLU A 76 65.28 20.07 27.94
C GLU A 76 65.70 19.72 26.50
N PHE A 77 65.66 20.70 25.59
CA PHE A 77 66.56 20.74 24.45
C PHE A 77 66.92 22.20 24.18
N VAL A 78 68.17 22.50 24.51
CA VAL A 78 68.86 23.74 24.22
C VAL A 78 68.95 23.90 22.69
N LEU A 79 68.48 25.05 22.19
CA LEU A 79 68.65 25.53 20.82
C LEU A 79 70.14 25.66 20.47
N PRO A 80 70.47 25.59 19.17
CA PRO A 80 70.96 26.84 18.59
C PRO A 80 70.26 27.17 17.26
N LEU A 81 69.65 28.35 17.26
CA LEU A 81 69.76 29.35 16.20
C LEU A 81 70.03 28.82 14.78
N MET A 82 68.97 28.49 14.05
CA MET A 82 68.91 28.66 12.60
C MET A 82 67.69 29.52 12.28
N ALA A 83 67.90 30.83 12.39
CA ALA A 83 67.10 31.81 11.67
C ALA A 83 67.43 31.66 10.17
N ALA A 84 66.70 30.80 9.48
CA ALA A 84 66.73 30.71 8.03
C ALA A 84 65.30 30.46 7.53
N ALA A 85 64.68 31.55 7.05
CA ALA A 85 63.56 31.57 6.12
C ALA A 85 62.38 30.61 6.41
N VAL A 86 61.44 31.04 7.27
CA VAL A 86 60.02 30.66 7.08
C VAL A 86 59.40 31.69 6.15
N GLN A 87 59.83 31.67 4.89
CA GLN A 87 59.13 32.26 3.77
C GLN A 87 59.20 31.25 2.62
N ASP A 88 58.03 30.98 2.05
CA ASP A 88 57.80 30.22 0.82
C ASP A 88 57.98 28.70 0.86
N ALA A 89 56.92 28.03 1.33
CA ALA A 89 56.41 26.85 0.64
C ALA A 89 54.95 26.62 1.05
N PHE A 90 54.00 27.21 0.31
CA PHE A 90 52.84 26.39 0.00
C PHE A 90 53.41 25.17 -0.72
N PRO A 91 53.33 23.94 -0.17
CA PRO A 91 53.81 22.79 -0.91
C PRO A 91 53.04 22.79 -2.22
N SER A 92 53.77 22.97 -3.32
CA SER A 92 53.21 22.85 -4.66
C SER A 92 52.67 21.43 -4.75
N ILE A 93 51.37 21.28 -4.54
CA ILE A 93 50.70 19.99 -4.66
C ILE A 93 51.05 19.49 -6.06
N PRO A 94 51.76 18.36 -6.22
CA PRO A 94 52.07 17.81 -7.52
C PRO A 94 50.77 17.71 -8.32
N GLY A 95 50.79 17.86 -9.65
CA GLY A 95 49.55 17.80 -10.45
C GLY A 95 48.67 16.58 -10.12
N ALA A 96 49.29 15.44 -9.78
CA ALA A 96 48.60 14.24 -9.29
C ALA A 96 47.85 14.41 -7.96
N GLY A 97 48.39 15.19 -7.01
CA GLY A 97 47.74 15.46 -5.73
C GLY A 97 46.49 16.33 -5.88
N VAL A 98 46.52 17.32 -6.79
CA VAL A 98 45.33 18.14 -7.10
C VAL A 98 44.23 17.27 -7.69
N VAL A 99 44.59 16.40 -8.65
CA VAL A 99 43.65 15.45 -9.27
C VAL A 99 43.06 14.51 -8.22
N SER A 100 43.88 13.97 -7.31
CA SER A 100 43.41 13.07 -6.25
C SER A 100 42.43 13.76 -5.29
N VAL A 101 42.70 15.01 -4.88
CA VAL A 101 41.82 15.78 -4.00
C VAL A 101 40.50 16.10 -4.70
N CYS A 102 40.54 16.56 -5.95
CA CYS A 102 39.35 16.81 -6.75
C CYS A 102 38.50 15.54 -6.94
N ALA A 103 39.14 14.40 -7.23
CA ALA A 103 38.45 13.12 -7.37
C ALA A 103 37.76 12.68 -6.05
N LEU A 104 38.42 12.86 -4.91
CA LEU A 104 37.84 12.54 -3.60
C LEU A 104 36.62 13.44 -3.30
N ILE A 105 36.75 14.75 -3.48
CA ILE A 105 35.65 15.71 -3.28
C ILE A 105 34.48 15.34 -4.18
N PHE A 106 34.74 15.07 -5.46
CA PHE A 106 33.71 14.67 -6.41
C PHE A 106 33.01 13.38 -5.96
N THR A 107 33.75 12.39 -5.47
CA THR A 107 33.21 11.11 -5.01
C THR A 107 32.31 11.30 -3.79
N VAL A 108 32.77 12.03 -2.78
CA VAL A 108 32.00 12.32 -1.56
C VAL A 108 30.76 13.15 -1.88
N ALA A 109 30.91 14.21 -2.69
CA ALA A 109 29.81 15.05 -3.13
C ALA A 109 28.77 14.25 -3.91
N SER A 110 29.19 13.39 -4.84
CA SER A 110 28.30 12.52 -5.62
C SER A 110 27.56 11.52 -4.75
N PHE A 111 28.25 10.92 -3.78
CA PHE A 111 27.65 10.00 -2.82
C PHE A 111 26.53 10.67 -2.01
N TRP A 112 26.80 11.84 -1.43
CA TRP A 112 25.80 12.59 -0.67
C TRP A 112 24.66 13.08 -1.55
N TRP A 113 24.97 13.57 -2.75
CA TRP A 113 23.96 14.04 -3.69
C TRP A 113 22.96 12.95 -4.10
N ILE A 114 23.39 11.69 -4.19
CA ILE A 114 22.52 10.55 -4.52
C ILE A 114 21.74 10.03 -3.30
N ASN A 115 22.32 10.11 -2.10
CA ASN A 115 21.71 9.54 -0.87
C ASN A 115 20.94 10.55 -0.02
N ALA A 116 21.13 11.85 -0.21
CA ALA A 116 20.44 12.88 0.57
C ALA A 116 19.08 13.31 -0.04
N ARG A 117 18.79 12.91 -1.28
CA ARG A 117 17.59 13.33 -2.02
C ARG A 117 16.32 12.82 -1.37
N GLN A 118 15.45 13.76 -1.00
CA GLN A 118 14.09 13.46 -0.57
C GLN A 118 13.26 13.01 -1.78
N GLY A 119 12.65 11.84 -1.64
CA GLY A 119 11.74 11.31 -2.65
C GLY A 119 10.35 11.94 -2.59
N HIS A 120 9.50 11.45 -3.48
CA HIS A 120 8.05 11.53 -3.37
C HIS A 120 7.45 10.13 -3.44
N LEU A 121 6.28 9.96 -2.85
CA LEU A 121 5.51 8.74 -2.97
C LEU A 121 4.78 8.72 -4.31
N LYS A 122 4.81 7.56 -4.96
CA LYS A 122 3.98 7.22 -6.12
C LYS A 122 3.10 6.02 -5.78
N SER A 123 1.94 5.98 -6.41
CA SER A 123 1.02 4.84 -6.37
C SER A 123 0.42 4.65 -7.77
N TRP A 124 -0.18 3.50 -7.99
CA TRP A 124 -0.83 3.12 -9.25
C TRP A 124 -2.28 2.75 -9.02
N GLU A 125 -3.07 2.80 -10.09
CA GLU A 125 -4.48 2.44 -10.07
C GLU A 125 -4.65 0.98 -9.62
N PRO A 126 -5.51 0.72 -8.61
CA PRO A 126 -5.78 -0.64 -8.18
C PRO A 126 -6.59 -1.38 -9.26
N HIS A 127 -6.17 -2.61 -9.57
CA HIS A 127 -6.88 -3.47 -10.55
C HIS A 127 -8.16 -4.09 -9.99
N SER A 128 -8.29 -4.14 -8.66
CA SER A 128 -9.43 -4.74 -7.95
C SER A 128 -9.66 -3.97 -6.67
N PHE A 129 -10.88 -4.01 -6.16
CA PHE A 129 -11.25 -3.38 -4.89
C PHE A 129 -12.32 -4.22 -4.20
N ALA A 130 -12.46 -4.12 -2.89
CA ALA A 130 -13.65 -4.61 -2.21
C ALA A 130 -14.56 -3.44 -1.86
N ALA A 131 -15.86 -3.61 -1.98
CA ALA A 131 -16.82 -2.58 -1.62
C ALA A 131 -18.05 -3.17 -0.94
N ILE A 132 -18.59 -2.41 -0.01
CA ILE A 132 -19.98 -2.51 0.46
C ILE A 132 -20.54 -1.10 0.48
N VAL A 133 -21.68 -0.93 -0.18
CA VAL A 133 -22.40 0.34 -0.23
C VAL A 133 -23.81 0.09 0.22
N HIS A 134 -24.12 0.60 1.40
CA HIS A 134 -25.44 0.56 2.01
C HIS A 134 -25.97 1.98 2.19
N CYS A 135 -27.27 2.14 2.41
CA CYS A 135 -27.94 3.44 2.52
C CYS A 135 -27.34 4.39 3.59
N SER A 136 -26.60 3.87 4.56
CA SER A 136 -26.00 4.63 5.66
C SER A 136 -24.47 4.63 5.66
N MET A 137 -23.82 3.86 4.77
CA MET A 137 -22.40 3.56 4.86
C MET A 137 -21.83 3.17 3.50
N ALA A 138 -20.69 3.75 3.14
CA ALA A 138 -19.86 3.24 2.07
C ALA A 138 -18.50 2.87 2.63
N ARG A 139 -18.07 1.65 2.33
CA ARG A 139 -16.75 1.14 2.70
C ARG A 139 -16.06 0.58 1.47
N LEU A 140 -14.82 1.00 1.27
CA LEU A 140 -13.98 0.61 0.14
C LEU A 140 -12.64 0.11 0.64
N ARG A 141 -12.22 -1.07 0.19
CA ARG A 141 -10.90 -1.64 0.47
C ARG A 141 -10.08 -1.66 -0.81
N LEU A 142 -8.94 -0.98 -0.80
CA LEU A 142 -8.08 -0.84 -1.96
C LEU A 142 -6.72 -1.51 -1.72
N PRO A 143 -6.23 -2.35 -2.65
CA PRO A 143 -4.84 -2.77 -2.70
C PRO A 143 -4.00 -1.62 -3.27
N LEU A 144 -3.21 -0.97 -2.41
CA LEU A 144 -2.35 0.15 -2.77
C LEU A 144 -0.89 -0.31 -2.78
N VAL A 145 -0.13 0.16 -3.78
CA VAL A 145 1.32 -0.01 -3.84
C VAL A 145 1.97 1.35 -3.73
N LEU A 146 2.68 1.59 -2.64
CA LEU A 146 3.33 2.87 -2.36
C LEU A 146 4.83 2.75 -2.62
N HIS A 147 5.31 3.43 -3.65
CA HIS A 147 6.72 3.46 -4.00
C HIS A 147 7.37 4.78 -3.62
N ASN A 148 8.49 4.71 -2.90
CA ASN A 148 9.32 5.87 -2.59
C ASN A 148 10.43 6.03 -3.62
N THR A 149 10.36 7.12 -4.38
CA THR A 149 11.33 7.41 -5.45
C THR A 149 12.69 7.91 -4.96
N GLY A 150 12.81 8.29 -3.68
CA GLY A 150 14.05 8.87 -3.13
C GLY A 150 14.79 7.91 -2.20
N ALA A 151 15.93 8.36 -1.70
CA ALA A 151 16.79 7.58 -0.82
C ALA A 151 16.35 7.62 0.66
N LYS A 152 15.73 8.74 1.07
CA LYS A 152 15.27 8.92 2.45
C LYS A 152 13.90 8.27 2.66
N PRO A 153 13.68 7.56 3.78
CA PRO A 153 12.39 6.97 4.08
C PRO A 153 11.30 8.04 4.19
N ILE A 154 10.09 7.71 3.74
CA ILE A 154 8.92 8.58 3.88
C ILE A 154 7.95 7.92 4.85
N VAL A 155 7.66 8.63 5.94
CA VAL A 155 6.61 8.22 6.89
C VAL A 155 5.26 8.67 6.34
N VAL A 156 4.36 7.72 6.12
CA VAL A 156 2.94 7.93 5.85
C VAL A 156 2.22 8.00 7.20
N GLN A 157 1.54 9.10 7.46
CA GLN A 157 0.82 9.33 8.70
C GLN A 157 -0.67 9.01 8.56
N ASP A 158 -1.25 9.34 7.40
CA ASP A 158 -2.68 9.25 7.19
C ASP A 158 -3.03 9.17 5.70
N LEU A 159 -4.20 8.62 5.37
CA LEU A 159 -4.74 8.43 4.02
C LEU A 159 -6.23 8.77 4.01
N ARG A 160 -6.71 9.35 2.91
CA ARG A 160 -8.14 9.55 2.68
C ARG A 160 -8.49 9.49 1.19
N LEU A 161 -9.72 9.11 0.88
CA LEU A 161 -10.27 9.17 -0.46
C LEU A 161 -11.26 10.33 -0.57
N THR A 162 -11.21 11.02 -1.70
CA THR A 162 -12.14 12.11 -2.05
C THR A 162 -12.68 11.90 -3.45
N PHE A 163 -13.91 12.35 -3.68
CA PHE A 163 -14.59 12.29 -4.97
C PHE A 163 -14.75 13.73 -5.51
N PRO A 164 -13.72 14.29 -6.17
CA PRO A 164 -13.68 15.71 -6.52
C PRO A 164 -14.81 16.17 -7.45
N ASP A 165 -15.33 15.27 -8.29
CA ASP A 165 -16.37 15.60 -9.27
C ASP A 165 -17.79 15.38 -8.69
N GLU A 166 -17.89 14.95 -7.43
CA GLU A 166 -19.15 14.56 -6.78
C GLU A 166 -19.60 15.62 -5.77
N PRO A 167 -20.52 16.53 -6.14
CA PRO A 167 -20.93 17.63 -5.27
C PRO A 167 -21.67 17.14 -4.01
N ALA A 168 -22.28 15.95 -4.07
CA ALA A 168 -22.95 15.32 -2.93
C ALA A 168 -21.95 14.71 -1.92
N SER A 169 -20.73 14.37 -2.36
CA SER A 169 -19.68 13.77 -1.53
C SER A 169 -18.89 14.83 -0.76
N HIS A 170 -19.53 15.52 0.17
CA HIS A 170 -18.90 16.56 0.98
C HIS A 170 -17.92 16.01 2.04
N LEU A 171 -18.01 14.71 2.37
CA LEU A 171 -17.12 14.04 3.31
C LEU A 171 -16.14 13.10 2.60
N PRO A 172 -14.83 13.16 2.92
CA PRO A 172 -13.88 12.16 2.45
C PRO A 172 -14.13 10.81 3.13
N LEU A 173 -13.81 9.72 2.44
CA LEU A 173 -13.71 8.41 3.10
C LEU A 173 -12.36 8.35 3.81
N LEU A 174 -12.41 8.08 5.11
CA LEU A 174 -11.26 8.09 6.00
C LEU A 174 -10.65 6.71 6.08
N TRP A 175 -9.33 6.64 6.25
CA TRP A 175 -8.65 5.38 6.53
C TRP A 175 -9.10 4.82 7.88
N MET A 176 -9.78 3.68 7.86
CA MET A 176 -10.32 3.02 9.06
C MET A 176 -9.52 1.82 9.50
N SER A 177 -8.95 1.06 8.56
CA SER A 177 -8.19 -0.14 8.90
C SER A 177 -7.18 -0.53 7.82
N SER A 178 -6.24 -1.41 8.17
CA SER A 178 -5.23 -1.97 7.26
C SER A 178 -5.28 -3.50 7.25
N PRO A 179 -6.30 -4.10 6.61
CA PRO A 179 -6.54 -5.54 6.64
C PRO A 179 -5.43 -6.33 5.92
N SER A 180 -5.40 -7.64 6.15
CA SER A 180 -4.40 -8.53 5.54
C SER A 180 -4.84 -9.09 4.18
N ARG A 181 -6.15 -9.10 3.90
CA ARG A 181 -6.75 -9.70 2.69
C ARG A 181 -7.69 -8.73 2.00
N LEU A 182 -7.79 -8.83 0.67
CA LEU A 182 -8.73 -8.01 -0.09
C LEU A 182 -10.18 -8.52 0.08
N GLN A 183 -10.37 -9.84 0.03
CA GLN A 183 -11.68 -10.44 0.33
C GLN A 183 -11.97 -10.31 1.84
N PRO A 184 -13.08 -9.67 2.21
CA PRO A 184 -13.55 -9.66 3.59
C PRO A 184 -13.89 -11.09 4.02
N GLY A 185 -13.37 -11.51 5.18
CA GLY A 185 -13.59 -12.85 5.71
C GLY A 185 -13.98 -12.83 7.19
N PRO A 186 -14.65 -13.89 7.68
CA PRO A 186 -14.88 -14.05 9.10
C PRO A 186 -13.53 -14.16 9.84
N GLY A 187 -13.33 -13.33 10.86
CA GLY A 187 -12.08 -13.30 11.65
C GLY A 187 -11.02 -12.27 11.20
N ASP A 188 -11.34 -11.40 10.25
CA ASP A 188 -10.47 -10.27 9.89
C ASP A 188 -10.51 -9.24 11.04
N GLU A 189 -9.60 -9.36 12.01
CA GLU A 189 -9.51 -8.39 13.11
C GLU A 189 -9.16 -6.99 12.57
N PRO A 190 -9.89 -5.94 12.97
CA PRO A 190 -9.65 -4.60 12.48
C PRO A 190 -8.30 -4.09 12.98
N LYS A 191 -7.30 -4.12 12.09
CA LYS A 191 -6.01 -3.47 12.34
C LYS A 191 -6.16 -1.97 12.17
N LEU A 192 -6.24 -1.26 13.29
CA LEU A 192 -6.41 0.19 13.32
C LEU A 192 -5.33 0.91 12.47
N PRO A 193 -5.64 2.11 11.96
CA PRO A 193 -4.70 2.90 11.17
C PRO A 193 -3.45 3.18 11.98
N ALA A 194 -2.31 2.73 11.48
CA ALA A 194 -1.02 2.97 12.09
C ALA A 194 -0.09 3.52 11.02
N GLY A 195 0.47 4.71 11.28
CA GLY A 195 1.46 5.31 10.41
C GLY A 195 2.63 4.35 10.16
N PHE A 196 3.18 4.37 8.96
CA PHE A 196 4.24 3.45 8.55
C PHE A 196 5.29 4.16 7.69
N ALA A 197 6.51 3.64 7.69
CA ALA A 197 7.56 4.10 6.79
C ALA A 197 7.57 3.29 5.49
N VAL A 198 7.79 3.98 4.37
CA VAL A 198 8.22 3.40 3.10
C VAL A 198 9.69 3.73 2.95
N ALA A 199 10.54 2.71 2.97
CA ALA A 199 11.98 2.88 2.86
C ALA A 199 12.38 3.52 1.51
N GLY A 200 13.60 4.04 1.42
CA GLY A 200 14.08 4.67 0.20
C GLY A 200 14.19 3.67 -0.94
N ARG A 201 13.75 4.05 -2.15
CA ARG A 201 13.82 3.23 -3.37
C ARG A 201 13.06 1.91 -3.29
N GLU A 202 12.18 1.75 -2.30
CA GLU A 202 11.37 0.55 -2.11
C GLU A 202 9.89 0.81 -2.42
N ALA A 203 9.17 -0.28 -2.64
CA ALA A 203 7.72 -0.28 -2.75
C ALA A 203 7.11 -1.11 -1.61
N LYS A 204 6.02 -0.62 -1.05
CA LYS A 204 5.26 -1.32 -0.01
C LYS A 204 3.82 -1.50 -0.47
N GLN A 205 3.38 -2.76 -0.51
CA GLN A 205 1.99 -3.10 -0.80
C GLN A 205 1.19 -3.16 0.50
N LEU A 206 0.02 -2.53 0.51
CA LEU A 206 -0.88 -2.46 1.65
C LEU A 206 -2.31 -2.56 1.16
N LEU A 207 -3.16 -3.22 1.94
CA LEU A 207 -4.60 -3.15 1.76
C LEU A 207 -5.11 -2.12 2.75
N ILE A 208 -5.78 -1.09 2.24
CA ILE A 208 -6.27 0.02 3.04
C ILE A 208 -7.78 0.07 2.90
N GLU A 209 -8.47 0.07 4.04
CA GLU A 209 -9.91 0.19 4.11
C GLU A 209 -10.31 1.62 4.46
N PHE A 210 -11.20 2.16 3.65
CA PHE A 210 -11.74 3.50 3.75
C PHE A 210 -13.23 3.43 4.02
N GLU A 211 -13.72 4.33 4.87
CA GLU A 211 -15.13 4.39 5.23
C GLU A 211 -15.59 5.83 5.44
N ALA A 212 -16.87 6.08 5.17
CA ALA A 212 -17.56 7.23 5.71
C ALA A 212 -19.01 6.86 6.06
N PRO A 213 -19.57 7.45 7.14
CA PRO A 213 -21.02 7.46 7.34
C PRO A 213 -21.61 8.23 6.16
N PHE A 214 -22.33 7.50 5.32
CA PHE A 214 -22.68 7.97 3.98
C PHE A 214 -24.08 8.59 4.06
N SER A 215 -24.16 9.81 4.60
CA SER A 215 -25.41 10.56 4.62
C SER A 215 -25.60 11.30 3.29
N GLY A 216 -26.13 10.60 2.28
CA GLY A 216 -26.72 11.23 1.10
C GLY A 216 -26.08 10.95 -0.26
N PHE A 217 -25.05 10.11 -0.36
CA PHE A 217 -24.55 9.62 -1.65
C PHE A 217 -25.12 8.23 -1.92
N VAL A 218 -25.84 8.09 -3.03
CA VAL A 218 -26.23 6.78 -3.57
C VAL A 218 -25.18 6.43 -4.61
N ALA A 219 -24.45 5.34 -4.42
CA ALA A 219 -23.49 4.90 -5.42
C ALA A 219 -24.26 4.44 -6.65
N GLU A 220 -24.33 5.32 -7.64
CA GLU A 220 -24.83 4.99 -8.96
C GLU A 220 -23.81 4.07 -9.65
N PRO A 221 -24.27 3.10 -10.45
CA PRO A 221 -23.40 2.20 -11.20
C PRO A 221 -22.73 2.96 -12.37
N ARG A 222 -21.78 3.85 -12.05
CA ARG A 222 -21.06 4.71 -13.00
C ARG A 222 -19.59 4.81 -12.66
N ASP A 223 -18.85 5.53 -13.49
CA ASP A 223 -17.44 5.81 -13.27
C ASP A 223 -17.26 7.03 -12.38
N TYR A 224 -16.54 6.83 -11.27
CA TYR A 224 -16.21 7.90 -10.34
C TYR A 224 -14.74 8.26 -10.45
N LYS A 225 -14.43 9.55 -10.59
CA LYS A 225 -13.07 10.03 -10.41
C LYS A 225 -12.76 10.06 -8.91
N VAL A 226 -11.76 9.28 -8.52
CA VAL A 226 -11.33 9.16 -7.12
C VAL A 226 -9.94 9.74 -6.98
N GLN A 227 -9.76 10.56 -5.94
CA GLN A 227 -8.46 11.07 -5.56
C GLN A 227 -8.05 10.50 -4.20
N LEU A 228 -6.97 9.74 -4.20
CA LEU A 228 -6.28 9.30 -3.00
C LEU A 228 -5.35 10.40 -2.52
N GLN A 229 -5.54 10.83 -1.28
CA GLN A 229 -4.72 11.81 -0.63
C GLN A 229 -3.93 11.20 0.53
N VAL A 230 -2.72 11.69 0.74
CA VAL A 230 -1.80 11.21 1.77
C VAL A 230 -1.29 12.38 2.61
N ARG A 231 -1.12 12.12 3.90
CA ARG A 231 -0.37 12.98 4.81
C ARG A 231 0.97 12.30 5.12
N VAL A 232 2.07 13.02 4.89
CA VAL A 232 3.44 12.50 5.07
C VAL A 232 4.18 13.26 6.15
N GLY A 233 5.06 12.60 6.91
CA GLY A 233 5.71 13.21 8.08
C GLY A 233 6.67 14.36 7.78
N HIS A 234 7.23 14.43 6.56
CA HIS A 234 8.21 15.44 6.18
C HIS A 234 7.61 16.68 5.48
N ARG A 235 6.27 16.73 5.31
CA ARG A 235 5.57 17.89 4.72
C ARG A 235 4.28 18.17 5.46
N LYS A 236 3.85 19.43 5.49
CA LYS A 236 2.55 19.81 6.05
C LYS A 236 1.44 19.64 5.01
N GLY A 237 0.24 19.31 5.49
CA GLY A 237 -0.99 19.25 4.70
C GLY A 237 -1.21 17.93 3.94
N TRP A 238 -2.41 17.81 3.38
CA TRP A 238 -2.81 16.71 2.50
C TRP A 238 -2.23 16.90 1.11
N ARG A 239 -1.86 15.79 0.46
CA ARG A 239 -1.32 15.79 -0.91
C ARG A 239 -2.00 14.73 -1.74
N SER A 240 -2.31 15.05 -2.99
CA SER A 240 -2.74 14.03 -3.95
C SER A 240 -1.58 13.06 -4.20
N LEU A 241 -1.88 11.77 -4.01
CA LEU A 241 -0.97 10.66 -4.26
C LEU A 241 -1.28 9.98 -5.59
N LEU A 242 -2.56 9.78 -5.86
CA LEU A 242 -3.07 9.13 -7.06
C LEU A 242 -4.48 9.67 -7.36
N THR A 243 -4.76 9.87 -8.64
CA THR A 243 -6.12 10.06 -9.15
C THR A 243 -6.39 8.91 -10.11
N PHE A 244 -7.51 8.22 -9.95
CA PHE A 244 -7.89 7.08 -10.78
C PHE A 244 -9.41 7.03 -10.96
N THR A 245 -9.89 6.13 -11.82
CA THR A 245 -11.32 5.93 -12.02
C THR A 245 -11.78 4.69 -11.28
N LEU A 246 -12.70 4.86 -10.33
CA LEU A 246 -13.41 3.77 -9.69
C LEU A 246 -14.60 3.37 -10.57
N ARG A 247 -14.56 2.13 -11.08
CA ARG A 247 -15.61 1.56 -11.94
C ARG A 247 -16.73 1.00 -11.08
N ALA A 248 -17.56 1.87 -10.50
CA ALA A 248 -18.64 1.43 -9.61
C ALA A 248 -19.76 0.67 -10.34
N ALA A 249 -19.83 0.77 -11.67
CA ALA A 249 -20.68 -0.10 -12.50
C ALA A 249 -20.38 -1.60 -12.32
N ASN A 250 -19.17 -1.96 -11.87
CA ASN A 250 -18.79 -3.35 -11.58
C ASN A 250 -19.31 -3.85 -10.22
N ILE A 251 -19.94 -2.99 -9.41
CA ILE A 251 -20.52 -3.35 -8.11
C ILE A 251 -21.91 -3.95 -8.37
N ILE A 252 -21.95 -5.28 -8.51
CA ILE A 252 -23.19 -6.02 -8.84
C ILE A 252 -24.05 -6.26 -7.59
N ASP A 253 -23.44 -6.40 -6.41
CA ASP A 253 -24.13 -6.74 -5.16
C ASP A 253 -23.72 -5.74 -4.05
N PRO A 254 -24.29 -4.51 -4.05
CA PRO A 254 -23.83 -3.42 -3.20
C PRO A 254 -23.98 -3.71 -1.70
N ASP A 255 -24.97 -4.51 -1.30
CA ASP A 255 -25.22 -4.88 0.11
C ASP A 255 -24.26 -5.96 0.63
N ARG A 256 -23.57 -6.67 -0.26
CA ARG A 256 -22.60 -7.69 0.11
C ARG A 256 -21.18 -7.17 0.04
N TYR A 257 -20.48 -7.25 1.16
CA TYR A 257 -19.06 -6.89 1.19
C TYR A 257 -18.21 -7.93 0.46
N THR A 258 -17.84 -7.63 -0.79
CA THR A 258 -17.08 -8.54 -1.65
C THR A 258 -16.14 -7.79 -2.59
N VAL A 259 -15.34 -8.55 -3.34
CA VAL A 259 -14.31 -8.05 -4.26
C VAL A 259 -14.86 -7.91 -5.67
N TYR A 260 -14.48 -6.81 -6.31
CA TYR A 260 -14.83 -6.40 -7.66
C TYR A 260 -13.56 -6.09 -8.47
N SER A 261 -13.67 -6.22 -9.79
CA SER A 261 -12.65 -5.75 -10.73
C SER A 261 -12.78 -4.25 -10.93
N ASN A 262 -11.66 -3.54 -11.06
CA ASN A 262 -11.63 -2.15 -11.51
C ASN A 262 -11.32 -2.03 -13.01
N ALA A 263 -11.35 -3.13 -13.76
CA ALA A 263 -11.17 -3.11 -15.20
C ALA A 263 -12.37 -2.41 -15.88
N PRO A 264 -12.15 -1.70 -17.00
CA PRO A 264 -13.26 -1.23 -17.84
C PRO A 264 -14.15 -2.38 -18.28
N LEU A 265 -15.46 -2.17 -18.26
CA LEU A 265 -16.43 -3.12 -18.83
C LEU A 265 -16.28 -3.14 -20.35
N GLU A 266 -15.77 -4.24 -20.90
CA GLU A 266 -15.83 -4.52 -22.32
C GLU A 266 -17.21 -5.09 -22.67
N LEU A 267 -18.15 -4.22 -23.03
CA LEU A 267 -19.44 -4.64 -23.58
C LEU A 267 -19.24 -5.26 -24.96
N THR A 268 -19.42 -6.58 -25.06
CA THR A 268 -19.38 -7.24 -26.37
C THR A 268 -20.62 -6.86 -27.19
N LYS A 269 -20.53 -6.98 -28.52
CA LYS A 269 -21.71 -6.74 -29.39
C LYS A 269 -22.90 -7.64 -29.03
N ALA A 270 -22.61 -8.86 -28.57
CA ALA A 270 -23.64 -9.81 -28.14
C ALA A 270 -24.35 -9.35 -26.86
N ASP A 271 -23.61 -8.79 -25.90
CA ASP A 271 -24.20 -8.26 -24.67
C ASP A 271 -25.11 -7.07 -24.94
N ARG A 272 -24.70 -6.20 -25.89
CA ARG A 272 -25.54 -5.10 -26.37
C ARG A 272 -26.83 -5.60 -27.00
N GLN A 273 -26.75 -6.55 -27.93
CA GLN A 273 -27.93 -7.13 -28.56
C GLN A 273 -28.87 -7.79 -27.54
N LYS A 274 -28.31 -8.47 -26.54
CA LYS A 274 -29.09 -9.07 -25.46
C LYS A 274 -29.79 -8.01 -24.59
N ALA A 275 -29.11 -6.91 -24.28
CA ALA A 275 -29.69 -5.79 -23.54
C ALA A 275 -30.81 -5.11 -24.35
N ASP A 276 -30.59 -4.86 -25.64
CA ASP A 276 -31.57 -4.26 -26.54
C ASP A 276 -32.82 -5.16 -26.68
N ALA A 277 -32.63 -6.47 -26.80
CA ALA A 277 -33.73 -7.44 -26.84
C ALA A 277 -34.53 -7.46 -25.53
N ALA A 278 -33.85 -7.43 -24.38
CA ALA A 278 -34.50 -7.38 -23.07
C ALA A 278 -35.27 -6.06 -22.86
N LEU A 279 -34.75 -4.94 -23.37
CA LEU A 279 -35.42 -3.64 -23.32
C LEU A 279 -36.73 -3.67 -24.11
N LEU A 280 -36.71 -4.25 -25.32
CA LEU A 280 -37.92 -4.41 -26.15
C LEU A 280 -38.96 -5.30 -25.45
N GLU A 281 -38.54 -6.41 -24.82
CA GLU A 281 -39.46 -7.27 -24.06
C GLU A 281 -40.13 -6.53 -22.87
N LEU A 282 -39.40 -5.64 -22.20
CA LEU A 282 -39.95 -4.83 -21.11
C LEU A 282 -40.94 -3.79 -21.61
N LEU A 283 -40.67 -3.17 -22.77
CA LEU A 283 -41.58 -2.19 -23.38
C LEU A 283 -42.89 -2.84 -23.84
N ASP A 284 -42.82 -4.00 -24.50
CA ASP A 284 -44.02 -4.76 -24.93
C ASP A 284 -44.88 -5.15 -23.71
N LYS A 285 -44.26 -5.65 -22.63
CA LYS A 285 -44.98 -5.95 -21.38
C LYS A 285 -45.63 -4.72 -20.75
N GLN A 286 -45.04 -3.54 -20.93
CA GLN A 286 -45.59 -2.31 -20.38
C GLN A 286 -46.77 -1.79 -21.22
N GLU A 287 -46.75 -1.98 -22.55
CA GLU A 287 -47.90 -1.68 -23.43
C GLU A 287 -49.09 -2.59 -23.13
N ASP A 288 -48.87 -3.90 -22.92
CA ASP A 288 -49.92 -4.87 -22.56
C ASP A 288 -50.58 -4.54 -21.21
N LEU A 289 -49.84 -3.94 -20.27
CA LEU A 289 -50.36 -3.48 -18.98
C LEU A 289 -51.05 -2.10 -19.06
N SER A 290 -50.82 -1.33 -20.12
CA SER A 290 -51.33 0.04 -20.30
C SER A 290 -52.57 0.11 -21.19
N ALA A 291 -52.95 -0.98 -21.86
CA ALA A 291 -54.19 -1.06 -22.62
C ALA A 291 -55.41 -1.08 -21.67
N PRO A 292 -56.33 -0.08 -21.73
CA PRO A 292 -57.55 -0.12 -20.93
C PRO A 292 -58.46 -1.22 -21.47
N GLY A 293 -58.74 -2.23 -20.65
CA GLY A 293 -59.69 -3.29 -20.98
C GLY A 293 -61.03 -2.72 -21.44
N GLU A 294 -61.31 -2.88 -22.72
CA GLU A 294 -62.54 -2.45 -23.37
C GLU A 294 -63.72 -3.31 -22.90
N ARG A 295 -64.78 -2.62 -22.43
CA ARG A 295 -66.20 -2.98 -22.56
C ARG A 295 -66.64 -4.39 -22.12
N LYS A 296 -67.02 -4.49 -20.84
CA LYS A 296 -68.13 -5.38 -20.46
C LYS A 296 -69.45 -4.77 -20.95
N ARG A 297 -69.89 -5.31 -22.08
CA ARG A 297 -71.16 -5.08 -22.78
C ARG A 297 -72.36 -5.18 -21.81
N ARG A 298 -73.25 -4.19 -21.90
CA ARG A 298 -74.61 -4.19 -21.34
C ARG A 298 -75.35 -5.46 -21.79
N ASP A 299 -76.00 -6.12 -20.85
CA ASP A 299 -77.27 -6.82 -21.10
C ASP A 299 -78.18 -6.62 -19.87
N SER A 300 -79.37 -6.07 -20.17
CA SER A 300 -80.70 -6.28 -19.56
C SER A 300 -80.81 -6.25 -18.02
N SER A 301 -81.31 -5.16 -17.43
CA SER A 301 -82.72 -4.73 -17.30
C SER A 301 -83.28 -5.11 -15.94
N ASN A 302 -83.56 -4.08 -15.15
CA ASN A 302 -84.17 -4.05 -13.83
C ASN A 302 -85.32 -5.06 -13.67
N ASP A 303 -85.27 -5.84 -12.61
CA ASP A 303 -86.40 -6.55 -12.03
C ASP A 303 -86.57 -6.05 -10.59
N GLU A 304 -87.46 -5.07 -10.42
CA GLU A 304 -88.01 -4.68 -9.12
C GLU A 304 -89.36 -3.99 -9.36
N GLY A 305 -90.44 -4.67 -8.97
CA GLY A 305 -91.81 -4.19 -9.20
C GLY A 305 -92.88 -5.22 -8.85
N ASP A 306 -92.91 -5.60 -7.58
CA ASP A 306 -94.05 -6.21 -6.89
C ASP A 306 -95.36 -5.45 -7.19
N THR A 307 -96.41 -6.16 -7.59
CA THR A 307 -97.80 -5.87 -7.20
C THR A 307 -98.74 -7.00 -7.64
N GLY A 308 -99.31 -7.69 -6.65
CA GLY A 308 -100.73 -8.02 -6.66
C GLY A 308 -101.14 -9.40 -7.18
N THR A 309 -101.34 -10.34 -6.24
CA THR A 309 -102.36 -11.38 -6.41
C THR A 309 -103.25 -11.43 -5.18
N ASN A 310 -104.54 -11.18 -5.42
CA ASN A 310 -105.64 -11.45 -4.51
C ASN A 310 -105.82 -12.96 -4.31
N LEU A 311 -106.01 -13.38 -3.06
CA LEU A 311 -107.12 -14.21 -2.57
C LEU A 311 -107.03 -14.35 -1.04
#